data_AF-A0A5C8J7S2-F1
#
_entry.id   AF-A0A5C8J7S2-F1
#
_cell.length_a   1.000
_cell.length_b   1.000
_cell.length_c   1.000
_cell.angle_alpha   90.00
_cell.angle_beta   90.00
_cell.angle_gamma   90.00
#
_symmetry.space_group_name_H-M   'P 1'
#
loop_
_entity.id
_entity.type
_entity.pdbx_description
1 polymer ?
#
loop_
_entity_poly.entity_id
_entity_poly.type
_entity_poly.pdbx_seq_one_letter_code
_entity_poly.pdbx_strand_id
1 'polypeptide(L)'
;MGRVPHRAARLGARRPGSHDPMTVRNDVIALVQADHRRIEVLFKRLLLNQKDPGPAVSALHALLTAHTRAEEDVVYPLLDAHHGFAQHKEAEVHLDTLRRADAGTPELTEALHQLVVSVMAHFCDEETTILPMLARSMSGEELAELGAAFRDARQRELDALRGRPAEGEPRREAGRFGTGKTRMQEVLTTL
;
A
#
# COMPACT_ATOMS: atom_id res chain seq x y z
N MET A 1 -14.75 58.70 -30.78
CA MET A 1 -13.87 57.60 -31.22
C MET A 1 -13.34 56.90 -29.99
N GLY A 2 -13.91 55.76 -29.65
CA GLY A 2 -13.50 54.97 -28.48
C GLY A 2 -12.36 54.01 -28.82
N ARG A 3 -11.45 53.81 -27.86
CA ARG A 3 -10.69 52.57 -27.72
C ARG A 3 -10.34 52.36 -26.25
N VAL A 4 -10.74 51.19 -25.78
CA VAL A 4 -10.62 50.63 -24.44
C VAL A 4 -9.18 50.13 -24.21
N PRO A 5 -8.58 50.24 -23.01
CA PRO A 5 -7.37 49.50 -22.70
C PRO A 5 -7.72 48.05 -22.36
N HIS A 6 -7.21 47.10 -23.13
CA HIS A 6 -7.24 45.68 -22.79
C HIS A 6 -6.29 45.42 -21.61
N ARG A 7 -6.87 45.16 -20.44
CA ARG A 7 -6.17 44.65 -19.27
C ARG A 7 -5.95 43.15 -19.47
N ALA A 8 -4.73 42.74 -19.78
CA ALA A 8 -4.35 41.33 -19.79
C ALA A 8 -4.41 40.79 -18.35
N ALA A 9 -5.38 39.90 -18.10
CA ALA A 9 -5.42 39.11 -16.88
C ALA A 9 -4.24 38.14 -16.90
N ARG A 10 -3.23 38.40 -16.06
CA ARG A 10 -2.20 37.41 -15.74
C ARG A 10 -2.87 36.30 -14.95
N LEU A 11 -2.99 35.11 -15.55
CA LEU A 11 -3.24 33.88 -14.81
C LEU A 11 -2.18 33.79 -13.70
N GLY A 12 -2.64 33.81 -12.45
CA GLY A 12 -1.79 33.51 -11.31
C GLY A 12 -1.29 32.08 -11.46
N ALA A 13 0.03 31.92 -11.57
CA ALA A 13 0.67 30.63 -11.41
C ALA A 13 0.29 30.09 -10.03
N ARG A 14 -0.43 28.96 -9.98
CA ARG A 14 -0.64 28.19 -8.75
C ARG A 14 0.74 27.87 -8.18
N ARG A 15 1.00 28.33 -6.96
CA ARG A 15 2.19 27.95 -6.20
C ARG A 15 2.14 26.44 -5.95
N PRO A 16 3.25 25.70 -6.10
CA PRO A 16 3.31 24.33 -5.59
C PRO A 16 3.10 24.40 -4.07
N GLY A 17 2.10 23.67 -3.59
CA GLY A 17 1.77 23.61 -2.16
C GLY A 17 2.99 23.17 -1.38
N SER A 18 3.46 24.04 -0.49
CA SER A 18 4.42 23.69 0.55
C SER A 18 3.80 22.57 1.38
N HIS A 19 4.34 21.36 1.23
CA HIS A 19 3.97 20.23 2.08
C HIS A 19 4.40 20.58 3.51
N ASP A 20 3.42 20.93 4.34
CA ASP A 20 3.63 21.06 5.78
C ASP A 20 4.11 19.69 6.31
N PRO A 21 5.25 19.62 7.03
CA PRO A 21 5.81 18.36 7.53
C PRO A 21 4.84 17.53 8.39
N MET A 22 3.76 18.14 8.94
CA MET A 22 2.73 17.41 9.69
C MET A 22 1.72 16.68 8.79
N THR A 23 1.50 17.14 7.56
CA THR A 23 0.56 16.53 6.60
C THR A 23 1.13 15.25 5.99
N VAL A 24 2.46 15.21 5.81
CA VAL A 24 3.19 14.07 5.19
C VAL A 24 3.02 12.76 5.96
N ARG A 25 2.78 12.80 7.28
CA ARG A 25 2.68 11.56 8.07
C ARG A 25 1.36 10.81 7.86
N ASN A 26 0.37 11.46 7.26
CA ASN A 26 -1.00 10.95 7.12
C ASN A 26 -1.54 11.02 5.68
N ASP A 27 -0.72 11.33 4.68
CA ASP A 27 -1.14 11.25 3.29
C ASP A 27 -1.18 9.81 2.76
N VAL A 28 -1.87 9.60 1.63
CA VAL A 28 -2.05 8.27 1.03
C VAL A 28 -0.72 7.58 0.69
N ILE A 29 0.28 8.33 0.22
CA ILE A 29 1.57 7.80 -0.21
C ILE A 29 2.30 7.22 1.00
N ALA A 30 2.36 7.98 2.09
CA ALA A 30 2.99 7.55 3.32
C ALA A 30 2.31 6.32 3.94
N LEU A 31 0.99 6.21 3.79
CA LEU A 31 0.21 5.08 4.30
C LEU A 31 0.41 3.81 3.49
N VAL A 32 0.33 3.88 2.16
CA VAL A 32 0.58 2.77 1.23
C VAL A 32 1.98 2.21 1.49
N GLN A 33 3.00 3.06 1.46
CA GLN A 33 4.38 2.65 1.77
C GLN A 33 4.53 2.10 3.19
N ALA A 34 3.74 2.58 4.16
CA ALA A 34 3.77 2.02 5.52
C ALA A 34 3.22 0.60 5.57
N ASP A 35 2.22 0.27 4.75
CA ASP A 35 1.70 -1.09 4.63
C ASP A 35 2.69 -1.99 3.90
N HIS A 36 3.32 -1.53 2.80
CA HIS A 36 4.39 -2.28 2.11
C HIS A 36 5.47 -2.72 3.11
N ARG A 37 5.94 -1.77 3.91
CA ARG A 37 6.96 -2.03 4.94
C ARG A 37 6.50 -3.05 6.00
N ARG A 38 5.21 -3.08 6.35
CA ARG A 38 4.69 -4.07 7.32
C ARG A 38 4.60 -5.45 6.68
N ILE A 39 4.14 -5.52 5.43
CA ILE A 39 4.02 -6.75 4.64
C ILE A 39 5.39 -7.39 4.44
N GLU A 40 6.41 -6.62 4.08
CA GLU A 40 7.78 -7.12 3.96
C GLU A 40 8.34 -7.67 5.28
N VAL A 41 8.00 -7.08 6.44
CA VAL A 41 8.40 -7.63 7.74
C VAL A 41 7.74 -8.99 7.98
N LEU A 42 6.49 -9.16 7.57
CA LEU A 42 5.79 -10.44 7.65
C LEU A 42 6.42 -11.47 6.72
N PHE A 43 6.81 -11.10 5.50
CA PHE A 43 7.57 -11.98 4.61
C PHE A 43 8.91 -12.41 5.22
N LYS A 44 9.72 -11.46 5.73
CA LYS A 44 10.98 -11.79 6.40
C LYS A 44 10.75 -12.77 7.57
N ARG A 45 9.70 -12.57 8.36
CA ARG A 45 9.35 -13.49 9.46
C ARG A 45 9.00 -14.90 8.95
N LEU A 46 8.21 -15.00 7.88
CA LEU A 46 7.80 -16.27 7.28
C LEU A 46 8.99 -17.01 6.66
N LEU A 47 9.87 -16.31 5.95
CA LEU A 47 11.08 -16.89 5.35
C LEU A 47 12.03 -17.44 6.42
N LEU A 48 12.15 -16.76 7.56
CA LEU A 48 13.01 -17.18 8.67
C LEU A 48 12.43 -18.32 9.52
N ASN A 49 11.10 -18.45 9.61
CA ASN A 49 10.46 -19.46 10.44
C ASN A 49 9.15 -19.98 9.84
N GLN A 50 9.24 -21.14 9.20
CA GLN A 50 8.10 -21.85 8.60
C GLN A 50 7.51 -22.96 9.50
N LYS A 51 8.04 -23.14 10.73
CA LYS A 51 7.55 -24.19 11.66
C LYS A 51 6.25 -23.82 12.37
N ASP A 52 5.97 -22.52 12.49
CA ASP A 52 4.72 -21.98 13.03
C ASP A 52 4.29 -20.75 12.20
N PRO A 53 3.84 -20.97 10.95
CA PRO A 53 3.55 -19.87 10.03
C PRO A 53 2.20 -19.21 10.33
N GLY A 54 1.30 -19.88 11.06
CA GLY A 54 -0.11 -19.51 11.24
C GLY A 54 -0.33 -18.04 11.62
N PRO A 55 0.30 -17.52 12.68
CA PRO A 55 0.12 -16.11 13.08
C PRO A 55 0.60 -15.11 12.03
N ALA A 56 1.73 -15.40 11.36
CA ALA A 56 2.29 -14.50 10.36
C ALA A 56 1.52 -14.57 9.03
N VAL A 57 1.07 -15.75 8.60
CA VAL A 57 0.17 -15.94 7.45
C VAL A 57 -1.17 -15.24 7.70
N SER A 58 -1.74 -15.34 8.89
CA SER A 58 -3.00 -14.67 9.25
C SER A 58 -2.87 -13.15 9.20
N ALA A 59 -1.78 -12.60 9.76
CA ALA A 59 -1.51 -11.17 9.73
C ALA A 59 -1.23 -10.68 8.29
N LEU A 60 -0.50 -11.47 7.50
CA LEU A 60 -0.21 -11.17 6.10
C LEU A 60 -1.50 -11.15 5.27
N HIS A 61 -2.34 -12.17 5.43
CA HIS A 61 -3.63 -12.24 4.74
C HIS A 61 -4.49 -11.02 5.07
N ALA A 62 -4.68 -10.72 6.36
CA ALA A 62 -5.49 -9.58 6.77
C ALA A 62 -4.97 -8.26 6.18
N LEU A 63 -3.67 -8.00 6.29
CA LEU A 63 -3.09 -6.73 5.86
C LEU A 63 -3.02 -6.60 4.33
N LEU A 64 -2.55 -7.64 3.62
CA LEU A 64 -2.40 -7.59 2.17
C LEU A 64 -3.77 -7.45 1.48
N THR A 65 -4.77 -8.24 1.90
CA THR A 65 -6.14 -8.11 1.35
C THR A 65 -6.74 -6.73 1.63
N ALA A 66 -6.62 -6.21 2.84
CA ALA A 66 -7.17 -4.89 3.16
C ALA A 66 -6.46 -3.75 2.43
N HIS A 67 -5.15 -3.89 2.20
CA HIS A 67 -4.35 -2.93 1.46
C HIS A 67 -4.76 -2.90 -0.02
N THR A 68 -4.75 -4.05 -0.71
CA THR A 68 -5.06 -4.10 -2.14
C THR A 68 -6.49 -3.63 -2.44
N ARG A 69 -7.47 -4.00 -1.60
CA ARG A 69 -8.86 -3.51 -1.73
C ARG A 69 -8.98 -2.00 -1.51
N ALA A 70 -8.23 -1.44 -0.55
CA ALA A 70 -8.22 0.00 -0.35
C ALA A 70 -7.59 0.76 -1.53
N GLU A 71 -6.60 0.18 -2.21
CA GLU A 71 -6.01 0.76 -3.42
C GLU A 71 -6.98 0.73 -4.60
N GLU A 72 -7.65 -0.40 -4.81
CA GLU A 72 -8.68 -0.57 -5.84
C GLU A 72 -9.85 0.41 -5.65
N ASP A 73 -10.27 0.65 -4.41
CA ASP A 73 -11.40 1.53 -4.08
C ASP A 73 -11.05 3.02 -4.15
N VAL A 74 -9.83 3.38 -3.75
CA VAL A 74 -9.47 4.78 -3.45
C VAL A 74 -8.42 5.34 -4.39
N VAL A 75 -7.39 4.54 -4.72
CA VAL A 75 -6.22 5.02 -5.47
C VAL A 75 -6.41 4.84 -6.97
N TYR A 76 -6.72 3.64 -7.41
CA TYR A 76 -6.80 3.31 -8.83
C TYR A 76 -7.92 4.03 -9.59
N PRO A 77 -9.08 4.40 -9.03
CA PRO A 77 -10.09 5.15 -9.78
C PRO A 77 -9.61 6.54 -10.23
N LEU A 78 -8.53 7.05 -9.63
CA LEU A 78 -7.95 8.34 -9.95
C LEU A 78 -6.85 8.26 -11.02
N LEU A 79 -6.44 7.05 -11.41
CA LEU A 79 -5.31 6.78 -12.31
C LEU A 79 -5.72 5.74 -13.36
N ASP A 80 -5.12 5.79 -14.54
CA ASP A 80 -5.26 4.71 -15.53
C ASP A 80 -4.35 3.52 -15.13
N ALA A 81 -4.66 2.88 -14.01
CA ALA A 81 -3.84 1.85 -13.34
C ALA A 81 -4.48 0.45 -13.43
N HIS A 82 -5.11 0.13 -14.56
CA HIS A 82 -5.85 -1.13 -14.73
C HIS A 82 -4.99 -2.39 -14.56
N HIS A 83 -3.68 -2.32 -14.78
CA HIS A 83 -2.77 -3.45 -14.61
C HIS A 83 -2.58 -3.85 -13.13
N GLY A 84 -2.77 -2.92 -12.19
CA GLY A 84 -2.68 -3.21 -10.75
C GLY A 84 -3.67 -4.27 -10.28
N PHE A 85 -4.89 -4.29 -10.84
CA PHE A 85 -5.90 -5.32 -10.54
C PHE A 85 -5.43 -6.74 -10.90
N ALA A 86 -4.67 -6.90 -11.98
CA ALA A 86 -4.15 -8.20 -12.39
C ALA A 86 -3.06 -8.68 -11.41
N GLN A 87 -2.17 -7.78 -10.99
CA GLN A 87 -1.12 -8.06 -10.00
C GLN A 87 -1.73 -8.41 -8.63
N HIS A 88 -2.78 -7.70 -8.20
CA HIS A 88 -3.54 -8.04 -7.00
C HIS A 88 -4.17 -9.42 -7.09
N LYS A 89 -4.74 -9.77 -8.24
CA LYS A 89 -5.37 -11.07 -8.43
C LYS A 89 -4.37 -12.21 -8.37
N GLU A 90 -3.19 -12.02 -8.98
CA GLU A 90 -2.08 -12.97 -8.90
C GLU A 90 -1.60 -13.15 -7.45
N ALA A 91 -1.38 -12.06 -6.72
CA ALA A 91 -1.01 -12.10 -5.31
C ALA A 91 -2.08 -12.80 -4.44
N GLU A 92 -3.36 -12.57 -4.70
CA GLU A 92 -4.47 -13.25 -4.00
C GLU A 92 -4.43 -14.77 -4.21
N VAL A 93 -4.15 -15.25 -5.42
CA VAL A 93 -4.03 -16.69 -5.73
C VAL A 93 -2.87 -17.33 -4.96
N HIS A 94 -1.70 -16.66 -4.93
CA HIS A 94 -0.54 -17.16 -4.19
C HIS A 94 -0.76 -17.15 -2.68
N LEU A 95 -1.39 -16.09 -2.16
CA LEU A 95 -1.75 -15.97 -0.75
C LEU A 95 -2.72 -17.07 -0.31
N ASP A 96 -3.72 -17.37 -1.12
CA ASP A 96 -4.65 -18.45 -0.85
C ASP A 96 -3.99 -19.83 -0.90
N THR A 97 -3.00 -20.01 -1.77
CA THR A 97 -2.19 -21.24 -1.80
C THR A 97 -1.34 -21.36 -0.53
N LEU A 98 -0.67 -20.29 -0.12
CA LEU A 98 0.11 -20.24 1.12
C LEU A 98 -0.75 -20.56 2.36
N ARG A 99 -1.99 -20.05 2.42
CA ARG A 99 -2.92 -20.29 3.52
C ARG A 99 -3.38 -21.73 3.65
N ARG A 100 -3.38 -22.49 2.56
CA ARG A 100 -3.82 -23.88 2.51
C ARG A 100 -2.67 -24.88 2.70
N ALA A 101 -1.43 -24.42 2.61
CA ALA A 101 -0.25 -25.27 2.77
C ALA A 101 0.02 -25.59 4.25
N ASP A 102 0.51 -26.80 4.50
CA ASP A 102 0.85 -27.26 5.84
C ASP A 102 2.19 -26.68 6.32
N ALA A 103 2.34 -26.52 7.63
CA ALA A 103 3.55 -25.97 8.22
C ALA A 103 4.79 -26.84 7.92
N GLY A 104 5.88 -26.20 7.48
CA GLY A 104 7.16 -26.86 7.23
C GLY A 104 7.22 -27.75 6.00
N THR A 105 6.24 -27.69 5.09
CA THR A 105 6.26 -28.47 3.84
C THR A 105 6.90 -27.70 2.67
N PRO A 106 7.42 -28.39 1.64
CA PRO A 106 7.92 -27.73 0.43
C PRO A 106 6.86 -26.88 -0.28
N GLU A 107 5.59 -27.27 -0.21
CA GLU A 107 4.47 -26.53 -0.80
C GLU A 107 4.30 -25.16 -0.15
N LEU A 108 4.48 -25.06 1.17
CA LEU A 108 4.44 -23.79 1.90
C LEU A 108 5.60 -22.88 1.44
N THR A 109 6.81 -23.44 1.33
CA THR A 109 7.99 -22.68 0.88
C THR A 109 7.80 -22.15 -0.53
N GLU A 110 7.35 -22.99 -1.46
CA GLU A 110 7.11 -22.57 -2.85
C GLU A 110 6.02 -21.51 -2.94
N ALA A 111 4.89 -21.71 -2.25
CA ALA A 111 3.81 -20.72 -2.22
C ALA A 111 4.26 -19.38 -1.64
N LEU A 112 5.11 -19.41 -0.60
CA LEU A 112 5.69 -18.21 0.00
C LEU A 112 6.60 -17.48 -0.99
N HIS A 113 7.46 -18.21 -1.71
CA HIS A 113 8.37 -17.63 -2.68
C HIS A 113 7.61 -16.95 -3.82
N GLN A 114 6.61 -17.61 -4.40
CA GLN A 114 5.78 -17.04 -5.47
C GLN A 114 5.00 -15.81 -4.99
N LEU A 115 4.48 -15.83 -3.76
CA LEU A 115 3.81 -14.68 -3.17
C LEU A 115 4.77 -13.51 -2.96
N VAL A 116 5.99 -13.75 -2.47
CA VAL A 116 7.00 -12.71 -2.28
C VAL A 116 7.35 -12.06 -3.63
N VAL A 117 7.59 -12.86 -4.67
CA VAL A 117 7.97 -12.34 -5.99
C VAL A 117 6.85 -11.46 -6.56
N SER A 118 5.62 -11.95 -6.60
CA SER A 118 4.46 -11.21 -7.13
C SER A 118 4.19 -9.91 -6.37
N VAL A 119 4.17 -9.95 -5.04
CA VAL A 119 3.91 -8.76 -4.20
C VAL A 119 5.07 -7.75 -4.25
N MET A 120 6.32 -8.20 -4.39
CA MET A 120 7.44 -7.28 -4.56
C MET A 120 7.46 -6.62 -5.94
N ALA A 121 7.10 -7.33 -6.99
CA ALA A 121 6.92 -6.73 -8.31
C ALA A 121 5.81 -5.66 -8.29
N HIS A 122 4.70 -5.95 -7.61
CA HIS A 122 3.59 -5.02 -7.36
C HIS A 122 4.06 -3.73 -6.67
N PHE A 123 4.67 -3.83 -5.48
CA PHE A 123 5.15 -2.64 -4.74
C PHE A 123 6.19 -1.84 -5.52
N CYS A 124 7.03 -2.50 -6.32
CA CYS A 124 8.00 -1.82 -7.17
C CYS A 124 7.32 -0.88 -8.15
N ASP A 125 6.31 -1.37 -8.87
CA ASP A 125 5.58 -0.57 -9.83
C ASP A 125 4.86 0.59 -9.14
N GLU A 126 4.25 0.34 -7.99
CA GLU A 126 3.58 1.40 -7.25
C GLU A 126 4.53 2.48 -6.76
N GLU A 127 5.63 2.10 -6.12
CA GLU A 127 6.59 3.06 -5.55
C GLU A 127 7.38 3.81 -6.63
N THR A 128 7.54 3.25 -7.83
CA THR A 128 8.30 3.88 -8.92
C THR A 128 7.43 4.58 -9.96
N THR A 129 6.15 4.20 -10.08
CA THR A 129 5.24 4.71 -11.10
C THR A 129 4.02 5.40 -10.46
N ILE A 130 3.18 4.64 -9.77
CA ILE A 130 1.83 5.07 -9.32
C ILE A 130 1.91 6.16 -8.26
N LEU A 131 2.66 5.96 -7.18
CA LEU A 131 2.77 6.94 -6.09
C LEU A 131 3.46 8.24 -6.52
N PRO A 132 4.54 8.21 -7.33
CA PRO A 132 5.08 9.42 -7.92
C PRO A 132 4.11 10.15 -8.85
N MET A 133 3.21 9.44 -9.56
CA MET A 133 2.17 10.07 -10.37
C MET A 133 1.16 10.83 -9.50
N LEU A 134 0.66 10.23 -8.42
CA LEU A 134 -0.20 10.91 -7.44
C LEU A 134 0.45 12.17 -6.85
N ALA A 135 1.71 12.06 -6.45
CA ALA A 135 2.46 13.18 -5.87
C ALA A 135 2.56 14.38 -6.82
N ARG A 136 2.54 14.14 -8.14
CA ARG A 136 2.61 15.19 -9.16
C ARG A 136 1.24 15.73 -9.56
N SER A 137 0.17 14.94 -9.42
CA SER A 137 -1.18 15.31 -9.86
C SER A 137 -2.03 15.97 -8.78
N MET A 138 -1.67 15.81 -7.50
CA MET A 138 -2.47 16.26 -6.36
C MET A 138 -1.68 17.18 -5.42
N SER A 139 -2.37 18.12 -4.78
CA SER A 139 -1.83 18.93 -3.69
C SER A 139 -1.72 18.13 -2.39
N GLY A 140 -0.94 18.63 -1.42
CA GLY A 140 -0.78 17.96 -0.13
C GLY A 140 -2.09 17.82 0.66
N GLU A 141 -3.05 18.73 0.47
CA GLU A 141 -4.39 18.63 1.07
C GLU A 141 -5.20 17.50 0.44
N GLU A 142 -5.25 17.46 -0.90
CA GLU A 142 -5.92 16.38 -1.65
C GLU A 142 -5.31 15.00 -1.32
N LEU A 143 -3.98 14.91 -1.18
CA LEU A 143 -3.29 13.67 -0.77
C LEU A 143 -3.62 13.26 0.68
N ALA A 144 -3.87 14.22 1.56
CA ALA A 144 -4.28 13.96 2.95
C ALA A 144 -5.72 13.48 3.05
N GLU A 145 -6.63 14.07 2.27
CA GLU A 145 -8.01 13.62 2.11
C GLU A 145 -8.07 12.20 1.55
N LEU A 146 -7.29 11.94 0.50
CA LEU A 146 -7.16 10.61 -0.08
C LEU A 146 -6.59 9.61 0.92
N GLY A 147 -5.64 10.05 1.75
CA GLY A 147 -5.10 9.25 2.85
C GLY A 147 -6.13 8.91 3.93
N ALA A 148 -7.09 9.80 4.20
CA ALA A 148 -8.21 9.50 5.10
C ALA A 148 -9.13 8.44 4.48
N ALA A 149 -9.53 8.62 3.21
CA ALA A 149 -10.35 7.65 2.50
C ALA A 149 -9.69 6.26 2.43
N PHE A 150 -8.38 6.21 2.15
CA PHE A 150 -7.61 4.97 2.12
C PHE A 150 -7.57 4.29 3.49
N ARG A 151 -7.32 5.04 4.57
CA ARG A 151 -7.35 4.50 5.94
C ARG A 151 -8.70 3.88 6.26
N ASP A 152 -9.78 4.56 5.92
CA ASP A 152 -11.13 4.11 6.22
C ASP A 152 -11.49 2.87 5.40
N ALA A 153 -11.16 2.83 4.11
CA ALA A 153 -11.35 1.65 3.26
C ALA A 153 -10.58 0.44 3.80
N ARG A 154 -9.28 0.61 4.07
CA ARG A 154 -8.44 -0.44 4.64
C ARG A 154 -8.97 -0.92 5.99
N GLN A 155 -9.44 -0.01 6.84
CA GLN A 155 -9.97 -0.38 8.15
C GLN A 155 -11.28 -1.18 8.03
N ARG A 156 -12.19 -0.79 7.12
CA ARG A 156 -13.41 -1.57 6.83
C ARG A 156 -13.08 -3.00 6.42
N GLU A 157 -12.09 -3.18 5.54
CA GLU A 157 -11.65 -4.51 5.10
C GLU A 157 -11.02 -5.33 6.24
N LEU A 158 -10.17 -4.70 7.06
CA LEU A 158 -9.60 -5.35 8.25
C LEU A 158 -10.69 -5.80 9.24
N ASP A 159 -11.71 -4.97 9.45
CA ASP A 159 -12.82 -5.29 10.34
C ASP A 159 -13.71 -6.39 9.76
N ALA A 160 -13.96 -6.37 8.44
CA ALA A 160 -14.67 -7.45 7.76
C ALA A 160 -13.94 -8.79 7.88
N LEU A 161 -12.61 -8.80 7.74
CA LEU A 161 -11.77 -10.01 7.86
C LEU A 161 -11.65 -10.53 9.30
N ARG A 162 -11.82 -9.66 10.30
CA ARG A 162 -11.95 -10.06 11.71
C ARG A 162 -13.34 -10.62 12.04
N GLY A 163 -14.33 -10.34 11.18
CA GLY A 163 -15.74 -10.62 11.38
C GLY A 163 -16.45 -9.43 12.02
N ARG A 164 -17.74 -9.23 11.67
CA ARG A 164 -18.75 -8.38 12.34
C ARG A 164 -18.37 -8.00 13.79
N PRO A 165 -18.46 -6.72 14.19
CA PRO A 165 -17.92 -6.29 15.47
C PRO A 165 -18.64 -6.97 16.65
N ALA A 166 -17.86 -7.49 17.59
CA ALA A 166 -18.08 -7.16 18.98
C ALA A 166 -17.13 -5.98 19.28
N GLU A 167 -17.70 -4.88 19.75
CA GLU A 167 -17.06 -3.59 19.92
C GLU A 167 -15.80 -3.60 20.82
N GLY A 168 -14.83 -2.74 20.50
CA GLY A 168 -14.04 -2.04 21.52
C GLY A 168 -12.52 -2.29 21.59
N GLU A 169 -11.77 -1.21 21.34
CA GLU A 169 -10.48 -0.81 21.97
C GLU A 169 -9.11 -0.98 21.25
N PRO A 170 -8.13 -0.07 21.52
CA PRO A 170 -7.45 0.66 20.46
C PRO A 170 -5.99 0.24 20.17
N ARG A 171 -5.56 0.71 19.00
CA ARG A 171 -4.27 0.50 18.33
C ARG A 171 -3.09 1.19 19.04
N ARG A 172 -1.96 0.48 19.16
CA ARG A 172 -0.66 1.03 19.59
C ARG A 172 0.34 1.15 18.42
N GLU A 173 1.20 2.14 18.58
CA GLU A 173 1.95 2.90 17.56
C GLU A 173 3.21 2.20 17.01
N ALA A 174 3.64 2.66 15.83
CA ALA A 174 4.65 2.05 14.98
C ALA A 174 6.10 2.48 15.29
N GLY A 175 7.02 1.52 15.17
CA GLY A 175 8.47 1.74 15.08
C GLY A 175 8.88 2.28 13.70
N ARG A 176 9.87 3.18 13.72
CA ARG A 176 10.44 3.90 12.57
C ARG A 176 11.64 3.11 12.00
N PHE A 177 11.92 3.20 10.69
CA PHE A 177 13.24 3.36 10.04
C PHE A 177 13.29 2.87 8.56
N GLY A 178 13.96 3.66 7.69
CA GLY A 178 14.68 3.24 6.47
C GLY A 178 13.97 3.25 5.10
N THR A 179 14.54 3.92 4.10
CA THR A 179 13.99 4.22 2.76
C THR A 179 14.33 3.22 1.62
N GLY A 180 13.31 2.62 1.01
CA GLY A 180 12.91 2.78 -0.42
C GLY A 180 13.65 2.10 -1.59
N LYS A 181 14.89 1.59 -1.50
CA LYS A 181 15.50 0.92 -2.68
C LYS A 181 16.40 -0.26 -2.36
N THR A 182 17.15 -0.17 -1.27
CA THR A 182 17.99 -1.27 -0.77
C THR A 182 17.14 -2.43 -0.21
N ARG A 183 15.89 -2.15 0.15
CA ARG A 183 15.05 -3.03 0.97
C ARG A 183 14.35 -4.15 0.18
N MET A 184 13.90 -3.89 -1.05
CA MET A 184 13.35 -4.92 -1.94
C MET A 184 14.36 -6.03 -2.23
N GLN A 185 15.63 -5.64 -2.43
CA GLN A 185 16.71 -6.59 -2.69
C GLN A 185 16.93 -7.53 -1.50
N GLU A 186 16.83 -7.05 -0.26
CA GLU A 186 17.03 -7.88 0.94
C GLU A 186 15.99 -9.00 1.11
N VAL A 187 14.72 -8.77 0.73
CA VAL A 187 13.69 -9.80 0.83
C VAL A 187 13.90 -10.84 -0.29
N LEU A 188 14.16 -10.39 -1.51
CA LEU A 188 14.36 -11.27 -2.66
C LEU A 188 15.67 -12.07 -2.61
N THR A 189 16.73 -11.57 -1.97
CA THR A 189 17.98 -12.33 -1.77
C THR A 189 17.87 -13.42 -0.72
N THR A 190 16.76 -13.50 0.01
CA THR A 190 16.48 -14.54 1.01
C THR A 190 15.71 -15.74 0.41
N LEU A 191 15.26 -15.61 -0.85
CA LEU A 191 14.63 -16.69 -1.63
C LEU A 191 15.69 -17.64 -2.21
#